data_AF-A0A350J089-F1
#
_entry.id   AF-A0A350J089-F1
#
_cell.length_a   1.000
_cell.length_b   1.000
_cell.length_c   1.000
_cell.angle_alpha   90.00
_cell.angle_beta   90.00
_cell.angle_gamma   90.00
#
_symmetry.space_group_name_H-M   'P 1'
#
loop_
_entity.id
_entity.type
_entity.pdbx_description
1 polymer ?
#
loop_
_entity_poly.entity_id
_entity_poly.type
_entity_poly.pdbx_seq_one_letter_code
_entity_poly.pdbx_strand_id
1 'polypeptide(L)'
;LDQIDDPRAVSVVSQLKASLDRMIDIGLPYLFMNRESATLSGGEAQRLKLVRYMGSSLCGMIYIFDEPSTGMHPRDVHRMTRLLENLRDKGNTVLVVEHDKDIISIADEVIDIGPLAGKNGGQVLFQGSYENLLISGTRTGDALSHQITVKRNVRKPKATLPIRDASIHNLKHVDVDIPLGILTVVTGVAGSGKSSLIRDVFAKQYADQVVLIDQSAITATGRSTVCTFLGFFDEIRKVF
;
A
#
# COMPACT_ATOMS: atom_id res chain seq x y z
N LEU A 1 -21.90 6.64 21.10
CA LEU A 1 -21.07 6.64 22.32
C LEU A 1 -21.43 7.81 23.23
N ASP A 2 -21.80 8.97 22.69
CA ASP A 2 -22.10 10.19 23.45
C ASP A 2 -23.42 10.17 24.26
N GLN A 3 -24.11 9.02 24.33
CA GLN A 3 -25.32 8.79 25.12
C GLN A 3 -25.06 7.89 26.34
N ILE A 4 -23.79 7.48 26.55
CA ILE A 4 -23.39 6.61 27.66
C ILE A 4 -22.88 7.50 28.79
N ASP A 5 -23.76 7.78 29.76
CA ASP A 5 -23.47 8.68 30.87
C ASP A 5 -23.11 7.95 32.18
N ASP A 6 -22.96 6.61 32.13
CA ASP A 6 -22.54 5.83 33.31
C ASP A 6 -21.11 6.22 33.71
N PRO A 7 -20.88 6.77 34.92
CA PRO A 7 -19.57 7.24 35.38
C PRO A 7 -18.47 6.16 35.32
N ARG A 8 -18.84 4.88 35.44
CA ARG A 8 -17.90 3.74 35.38
C ARG A 8 -17.45 3.45 33.95
N ALA A 9 -18.27 3.82 32.96
CA ALA A 9 -18.02 3.57 31.55
C ALA A 9 -17.30 4.74 30.84
N VAL A 10 -17.35 5.96 31.39
CA VAL A 10 -16.80 7.18 30.77
C VAL A 10 -15.35 7.02 30.29
N SER A 11 -14.47 6.46 31.13
CA SER A 11 -13.06 6.23 30.78
C SER A 11 -12.91 5.24 29.62
N VAL A 12 -13.63 4.13 29.67
CA VAL A 12 -13.59 3.08 28.63
C VAL A 12 -14.12 3.62 27.31
N VAL A 13 -15.27 4.31 27.34
CA VAL A 13 -15.88 4.93 26.16
C VAL A 13 -14.94 5.96 25.54
N SER A 14 -14.26 6.77 26.36
CA SER A 14 -13.29 7.75 25.87
C SER A 14 -12.09 7.11 25.18
N GLN A 15 -11.55 6.02 25.75
CA GLN A 15 -10.45 5.26 25.15
C GLN A 15 -10.86 4.59 23.83
N LEU A 16 -12.06 3.98 23.79
CA LEU A 16 -12.61 3.38 22.59
C LEU A 16 -12.82 4.42 21.49
N LYS A 17 -13.44 5.57 21.82
CA LYS A 17 -13.67 6.68 20.89
C LYS A 17 -12.34 7.16 20.29
N ALA A 18 -11.34 7.43 21.12
CA ALA A 18 -10.01 7.82 20.65
C ALA A 18 -9.35 6.75 19.74
N SER A 19 -9.58 5.47 20.01
CA SER A 19 -9.07 4.40 19.15
C SER A 19 -9.81 4.33 17.80
N LEU A 20 -11.12 4.53 17.80
CA LEU A 20 -11.93 4.59 16.58
C LEU A 20 -11.58 5.81 15.74
N ASP A 21 -11.38 6.98 16.36
CA ASP A 21 -10.97 8.20 15.69
C ASP A 21 -9.62 7.99 14.98
N ARG A 22 -8.64 7.35 15.64
CA ARG A 22 -7.38 6.96 14.99
C ARG A 22 -7.56 6.03 13.79
N MET A 23 -8.51 5.08 13.86
CA MET A 23 -8.83 4.22 12.71
C MET A 23 -9.41 5.03 11.54
N ILE A 24 -10.26 6.01 11.83
CA ILE A 24 -10.83 6.91 10.82
C ILE A 24 -9.72 7.77 10.22
N ASP A 25 -8.85 8.32 11.06
CA ASP A 25 -7.75 9.20 10.65
C ASP A 25 -6.80 8.50 9.69
N ILE A 26 -6.47 7.23 9.92
CA ILE A 26 -5.58 6.43 9.04
C ILE A 26 -6.31 5.83 7.82
N GLY A 27 -7.58 6.18 7.62
CA GLY A 27 -8.35 5.79 6.43
C GLY A 27 -8.89 4.36 6.49
N LEU A 28 -9.31 3.90 7.68
CA LEU A 28 -9.99 2.61 7.89
C LEU A 28 -11.43 2.72 8.43
N PRO A 29 -12.24 3.76 8.13
CA PRO A 29 -13.60 3.87 8.68
C PRO A 29 -14.56 2.79 8.17
N TYR A 30 -14.21 2.12 7.08
CA TYR A 30 -15.02 1.08 6.43
C TYR A 30 -14.78 -0.32 7.01
N LEU A 31 -13.81 -0.49 7.91
CA LEU A 31 -13.57 -1.78 8.55
C LEU A 31 -14.62 -2.05 9.62
N PHE A 32 -15.31 -3.18 9.49
CA PHE A 32 -16.16 -3.70 10.56
C PHE A 32 -15.30 -4.27 11.69
N MET A 33 -15.69 -4.00 12.95
CA MET A 33 -14.94 -4.43 14.14
C MET A 33 -14.88 -5.94 14.33
N ASN A 34 -15.83 -6.67 13.74
CA ASN A 34 -15.88 -8.14 13.75
C ASN A 34 -15.25 -8.78 12.50
N ARG A 35 -14.57 -8.00 11.64
CA ARG A 35 -13.87 -8.55 10.47
C ARG A 35 -12.69 -9.41 10.92
N GLU A 36 -12.61 -10.62 10.37
CA GLU A 36 -11.49 -11.53 10.65
C GLU A 36 -10.16 -10.94 10.17
N SER A 37 -9.14 -10.95 11.03
CA SER A 37 -7.84 -10.36 10.74
C SER A 37 -7.12 -11.00 9.56
N ALA A 38 -7.39 -12.28 9.28
CA ALA A 38 -6.83 -13.01 8.14
C ALA A 38 -7.38 -12.53 6.78
N THR A 39 -8.53 -11.83 6.79
CA THR A 39 -9.17 -11.30 5.57
C THR A 39 -8.72 -9.88 5.22
N LEU A 40 -7.87 -9.27 6.05
CA LEU A 40 -7.33 -7.94 5.81
C LEU A 40 -6.27 -7.99 4.71
N SER A 41 -6.29 -7.00 3.82
CA SER A 41 -5.16 -6.74 2.93
C SER A 41 -3.91 -6.36 3.73
N GLY A 42 -2.72 -6.56 3.15
CA GLY A 42 -1.46 -6.19 3.78
C GLY A 42 -1.44 -4.74 4.29
N GLY A 43 -1.90 -3.80 3.44
CA GLY A 43 -1.99 -2.38 3.80
C GLY A 43 -3.05 -2.06 4.87
N GLU A 44 -4.16 -2.80 4.94
CA GLU A 44 -5.13 -2.66 6.06
C GLU A 44 -4.51 -3.16 7.37
N ALA A 45 -3.88 -4.34 7.35
CA ALA A 45 -3.24 -4.93 8.53
C ALA A 45 -2.10 -4.05 9.05
N GLN A 46 -1.28 -3.49 8.16
CA GLN A 46 -0.21 -2.56 8.49
C GLN A 46 -0.76 -1.30 9.18
N ARG A 47 -1.77 -0.65 8.60
CA ARG A 47 -2.39 0.55 9.19
C ARG A 47 -3.07 0.29 10.53
N LEU A 48 -3.70 -0.88 10.72
CA LEU A 48 -4.22 -1.27 12.04
C LEU A 48 -3.12 -1.40 13.10
N LYS A 49 -1.94 -1.92 12.74
CA LYS A 49 -0.79 -1.93 13.66
C LYS A 49 -0.40 -0.50 14.05
N LEU A 50 -0.43 0.44 13.11
CA LEU A 50 -0.11 1.85 13.40
C LEU A 50 -1.08 2.47 14.41
N VAL A 51 -2.40 2.23 14.26
CA VAL A 51 -3.43 2.71 15.21
C VAL A 51 -3.11 2.26 16.64
N ARG A 52 -2.68 1.01 16.80
CA ARG A 52 -2.30 0.45 18.10
C ARG A 52 -1.11 1.19 18.73
N TYR A 53 -0.07 1.48 17.94
CA TYR A 53 1.12 2.18 18.43
C TYR A 53 0.86 3.66 18.71
N MET A 54 0.05 4.34 17.88
CA MET A 54 -0.35 5.74 18.09
C MET A 54 -1.13 5.97 19.39
N GLY A 55 -1.91 4.96 19.82
CA GLY A 55 -2.68 5.03 21.06
C GLY A 55 -1.83 4.90 22.31
N SER A 56 -0.54 4.58 22.18
CA SER A 56 0.38 4.52 23.31
C SER A 56 0.89 5.91 23.69
N SER A 57 1.13 6.11 24.98
CA SER A 57 1.78 7.32 25.53
C SER A 57 3.31 7.21 25.50
N LEU A 58 3.87 6.34 24.64
CA LEU A 58 5.30 6.10 24.57
C LEU A 58 6.01 7.30 23.94
N CYS A 59 7.01 7.82 24.65
CA CYS A 59 7.96 8.85 24.20
C CYS A 59 9.40 8.31 24.35
N GLY A 60 10.37 8.89 23.62
CA GLY A 60 11.76 8.44 23.63
C GLY A 60 12.02 7.10 22.94
N MET A 61 11.06 6.60 22.15
CA MET A 61 11.21 5.37 21.38
C MET A 61 11.73 5.66 19.97
N ILE A 62 12.31 4.64 19.34
CA ILE A 62 12.64 4.64 17.91
C ILE A 62 11.60 3.77 17.20
N TYR A 63 10.79 4.38 16.34
CA TYR A 63 9.84 3.68 15.48
C TYR A 63 10.45 3.49 14.09
N ILE A 64 10.31 2.27 13.55
CA ILE A 64 10.76 1.93 12.19
C ILE A 64 9.54 1.52 11.39
N PHE A 65 9.36 2.19 10.24
CA PHE A 65 8.29 1.92 9.28
C PHE A 65 8.90 1.44 7.97
N ASP A 66 8.34 0.35 7.45
CA ASP A 66 8.74 -0.24 6.17
C ASP A 66 7.59 -0.06 5.17
N GLU A 67 7.75 0.86 4.23
CA GLU A 67 6.76 1.25 3.20
C GLU A 67 5.32 1.42 3.73
N PRO A 68 5.07 2.31 4.71
CA PRO A 68 3.75 2.52 5.29
C PRO A 68 2.67 3.02 4.31
N SER A 69 3.05 3.64 3.19
CA SER A 69 2.11 4.10 2.16
C SER A 69 1.62 2.98 1.24
N THR A 70 2.18 1.77 1.33
CA THR A 70 1.85 0.67 0.42
C THR A 70 0.36 0.33 0.43
N GLY A 71 -0.26 0.42 -0.74
CA GLY A 71 -1.70 0.18 -0.94
C GLY A 71 -2.60 1.34 -0.51
N MET A 72 -2.04 2.50 -0.13
CA MET A 72 -2.81 3.72 0.09
C MET A 72 -3.14 4.40 -1.24
N HIS A 73 -4.32 5.03 -1.30
CA HIS A 73 -4.65 5.89 -2.42
C HIS A 73 -3.89 7.22 -2.25
N PRO A 74 -3.37 7.88 -3.31
CA PRO A 74 -2.62 9.13 -3.19
C PRO A 74 -3.35 10.20 -2.36
N ARG A 75 -4.68 10.32 -2.55
CA ARG A 75 -5.55 11.19 -1.74
C ARG A 75 -5.41 10.98 -0.23
N ASP A 76 -5.05 9.80 0.24
CA ASP A 76 -4.99 9.45 1.66
C ASP A 76 -3.56 9.46 2.23
N VAL A 77 -2.52 9.63 1.41
CA VAL A 77 -1.11 9.63 1.88
C VAL A 77 -0.86 10.73 2.92
N HIS A 78 -1.50 11.90 2.75
CA HIS A 78 -1.47 13.00 3.71
C HIS A 78 -1.95 12.63 5.14
N ARG A 79 -2.68 11.51 5.30
CA ARG A 79 -3.04 10.97 6.63
C ARG A 79 -1.86 10.29 7.29
N MET A 80 -1.04 9.59 6.49
CA MET A 80 0.20 8.97 6.96
C MET A 80 1.24 10.03 7.34
N THR A 81 1.40 11.07 6.53
CA THR A 81 2.35 12.16 6.82
C THR A 81 2.06 12.79 8.19
N ARG A 82 0.80 13.17 8.45
CA ARG A 82 0.37 13.68 9.77
C ARG A 82 0.62 12.70 10.91
N LEU A 83 0.45 11.40 10.68
CA LEU A 83 0.72 10.39 11.70
C LEU A 83 2.20 10.38 12.07
N LEU A 84 3.08 10.37 11.06
CA LEU A 84 4.53 10.33 11.25
C LEU A 84 5.01 11.59 11.99
N GLU A 85 4.53 12.77 11.58
CA GLU A 85 4.81 14.05 12.26
C GLU A 85 4.34 14.02 13.72
N ASN A 86 3.10 13.59 13.99
CA ASN A 86 2.59 13.48 15.35
C ASN A 86 3.38 12.51 16.24
N LEU A 87 3.92 11.42 15.67
CA LEU A 87 4.77 10.50 16.42
C LEU A 87 6.13 11.14 16.74
N ARG A 88 6.73 11.85 15.78
CA ARG A 88 7.96 12.62 15.98
C ARG A 88 7.76 13.68 17.06
N ASP A 89 6.71 14.48 16.97
CA ASP A 89 6.44 15.63 17.85
C ASP A 89 6.12 15.20 19.30
N LYS A 90 5.77 13.93 19.52
CA LYS A 90 5.69 13.31 20.87
C LYS A 90 7.07 13.03 21.50
N GLY A 91 8.17 13.38 20.83
CA GLY A 91 9.54 13.13 21.28
C GLY A 91 10.04 11.72 20.95
N ASN A 92 9.61 11.16 19.81
CA ASN A 92 10.13 9.89 19.32
C ASN A 92 11.02 10.10 18.10
N THR A 93 11.94 9.17 17.86
CA THR A 93 12.64 9.07 16.57
C THR A 93 11.81 8.22 15.62
N VAL A 94 11.60 8.70 14.39
CA VAL A 94 10.79 8.02 13.38
C VAL A 94 11.66 7.76 12.15
N LEU A 95 11.97 6.49 11.90
CA LEU A 95 12.70 6.02 10.72
C LEU A 95 11.71 5.41 9.73
N VAL A 96 11.75 5.84 8.48
CA VAL A 96 10.79 5.43 7.45
C VAL A 96 11.54 5.02 6.18
N VAL A 97 11.32 3.79 5.74
CA VAL A 97 11.69 3.32 4.40
C VAL A 97 10.52 3.63 3.49
N GLU A 98 10.72 4.50 2.49
CA GLU A 98 9.65 4.95 1.59
C GLU A 98 10.15 5.30 0.20
N HIS A 99 9.21 5.31 -0.73
CA HIS A 99 9.40 5.76 -2.11
C HIS A 99 8.37 6.81 -2.52
N ASP A 100 7.34 7.05 -1.69
CA ASP A 100 6.32 8.06 -1.96
C ASP A 100 6.85 9.49 -1.76
N LYS A 101 6.61 10.34 -2.76
CA LYS A 101 7.09 11.73 -2.78
C LYS A 101 6.52 12.57 -1.64
N ASP A 102 5.25 12.40 -1.30
CA ASP A 102 4.60 13.22 -0.27
C ASP A 102 5.21 12.90 1.11
N ILE A 103 5.53 11.63 1.37
CA ILE A 103 6.21 11.24 2.62
C ILE A 103 7.66 11.72 2.65
N ILE A 104 8.42 11.52 1.57
CA ILE A 104 9.82 11.98 1.51
C ILE A 104 9.90 13.51 1.68
N SER A 105 8.91 14.25 1.19
CA SER A 105 8.89 15.72 1.25
C SER A 105 8.75 16.31 2.65
N ILE A 106 8.18 15.57 3.61
CA ILE A 106 8.03 16.03 5.01
C ILE A 106 9.20 15.62 5.90
N ALA A 107 10.17 14.87 5.37
CA ALA A 107 11.27 14.36 6.16
C ALA A 107 12.18 15.50 6.63
N ASP A 108 12.51 15.50 7.92
CA ASP A 108 13.52 16.42 8.48
C ASP A 108 14.91 16.09 7.91
N GLU A 109 15.18 14.82 7.64
CA GLU A 109 16.42 14.32 7.05
C GLU A 109 16.14 13.10 6.14
N VAL A 110 16.75 13.08 4.96
CA VAL A 110 16.66 11.99 3.99
C VAL A 110 18.02 11.33 3.84
N ILE A 111 18.05 9.99 3.86
CA ILE A 111 19.23 9.17 3.56
C ILE A 111 18.92 8.35 2.31
N ASP A 112 19.69 8.58 1.24
CA ASP A 112 19.53 7.85 -0.03
C ASP A 112 20.57 6.72 -0.13
N ILE A 113 20.11 5.52 -0.43
CA ILE A 113 20.93 4.30 -0.54
C ILE A 113 20.97 3.81 -1.98
N GLY A 114 22.17 3.53 -2.50
CA GLY A 114 22.35 2.94 -3.83
C GLY A 114 23.82 2.65 -4.13
N PRO A 115 24.31 2.88 -5.38
CA PRO A 115 23.63 3.44 -6.55
C PRO A 115 22.70 2.46 -7.30
N LEU A 116 22.86 1.16 -7.05
CA LEU A 116 22.09 0.09 -7.68
C LEU A 116 21.53 -0.88 -6.62
N ALA A 117 20.81 -1.90 -7.06
CA ALA A 117 20.34 -2.98 -6.18
C ALA A 117 21.38 -4.10 -6.02
N GLY A 118 21.23 -4.90 -4.95
CA GLY A 118 22.05 -6.08 -4.69
C GLY A 118 23.52 -5.75 -4.45
N LYS A 119 24.43 -6.55 -5.03
CA LYS A 119 25.89 -6.42 -4.87
C LYS A 119 26.48 -5.07 -5.31
N ASN A 120 25.74 -4.29 -6.08
CA ASN A 120 26.16 -2.99 -6.59
C ASN A 120 25.50 -1.82 -5.82
N GLY A 121 24.83 -2.11 -4.70
CA GLY A 121 24.22 -1.12 -3.82
C GLY A 121 24.93 -1.01 -2.47
N GLY A 122 24.18 -0.57 -1.45
CA GLY A 122 24.63 -0.58 -0.05
C GLY A 122 25.52 0.60 0.34
N GLN A 123 25.55 1.67 -0.47
CA GLN A 123 26.29 2.89 -0.16
C GLN A 123 25.31 4.03 0.12
N VAL A 124 25.64 4.88 1.10
CA VAL A 124 24.95 6.16 1.32
C VAL A 124 25.40 7.12 0.24
N LEU A 125 24.49 7.48 -0.67
CA LEU A 125 24.77 8.42 -1.77
C LEU A 125 24.54 9.87 -1.36
N PHE A 126 23.57 10.07 -0.48
CA PHE A 126 23.14 11.38 -0.03
C PHE A 126 22.60 11.28 1.40
N GLN A 127 22.86 12.33 2.18
CA GLN A 127 22.26 12.55 3.49
C GLN A 127 22.04 14.05 3.68
N GLY A 128 20.80 14.46 3.97
CA GLY A 128 20.46 15.87 4.17
C GLY A 128 18.97 16.17 3.96
N SER A 129 18.64 17.44 3.74
CA SER A 129 17.25 17.87 3.55
C SER A 129 16.66 17.40 2.21
N TYR A 130 15.33 17.35 2.15
CA TYR A 130 14.59 17.07 0.91
C TYR A 130 14.96 18.03 -0.24
N GLU A 131 15.13 19.31 0.05
CA GLU A 131 15.51 20.32 -0.97
C GLU A 131 16.87 20.01 -1.59
N ASN A 132 17.85 19.61 -0.76
CA ASN A 132 19.18 19.24 -1.22
C ASN A 132 19.17 17.90 -1.96
N LEU A 133 18.27 16.97 -1.61
CA LEU A 133 18.10 15.71 -2.33
C LEU A 133 17.69 15.96 -3.78
N LEU A 134 16.76 16.89 -4.03
CA LEU A 134 16.26 17.19 -5.37
C LEU A 134 17.35 17.68 -6.35
N ILE A 135 18.44 18.23 -5.83
CA ILE A 135 19.58 18.72 -6.63
C ILE A 135 20.85 17.85 -6.47
N SER A 136 20.76 16.73 -5.77
CA SER A 136 21.90 15.88 -5.44
C SER A 136 22.50 15.11 -6.62
N GLY A 137 21.76 14.99 -7.74
CA GLY A 137 22.14 14.15 -8.88
C GLY A 137 22.06 12.65 -8.59
N THR A 138 21.44 12.25 -7.47
CA THR A 138 21.10 10.85 -7.20
C THR A 138 19.90 10.43 -8.04
N ARG A 139 19.75 9.11 -8.28
CA ARG A 139 18.59 8.56 -9.00
C ARG A 139 17.26 8.93 -8.34
N THR A 140 17.25 8.98 -7.01
CA THR A 140 16.09 9.37 -6.21
C THR A 140 15.78 10.85 -6.41
N GLY A 141 16.78 11.74 -6.29
CA GLY A 141 16.62 13.18 -6.55
C GLY A 141 16.12 13.47 -7.96
N ASP A 142 16.71 12.81 -8.96
CA ASP A 142 16.27 12.90 -10.35
C ASP A 142 14.81 12.42 -10.48
N ALA A 143 14.46 11.24 -9.99
CA ALA A 143 13.09 10.70 -10.12
C ALA A 143 12.02 11.60 -9.48
N LEU A 144 12.31 12.20 -8.31
CA LEU A 144 11.38 13.07 -7.58
C LEU A 144 11.15 14.43 -8.26
N SER A 145 12.13 14.90 -9.05
CA SER A 145 12.05 16.14 -9.81
C SER A 145 11.44 15.96 -11.21
N HIS A 146 11.42 14.75 -11.75
CA HIS A 146 10.85 14.47 -13.06
C HIS A 146 9.33 14.61 -13.10
N GLN A 147 8.82 15.26 -14.16
CA GLN A 147 7.39 15.31 -14.47
C GLN A 147 6.99 14.12 -15.36
N ILE A 148 5.94 13.41 -14.97
CA ILE A 148 5.37 12.32 -15.75
C ILE A 148 4.79 12.89 -17.05
N THR A 149 5.21 12.35 -18.19
CA THR A 149 4.64 12.74 -19.49
C THR A 149 3.29 12.08 -19.72
N VAL A 150 2.29 12.88 -20.09
CA VAL A 150 0.94 12.37 -20.39
C VAL A 150 0.91 11.73 -21.78
N LYS A 151 0.45 10.48 -21.84
CA LYS A 151 0.26 9.74 -23.10
C LYS A 151 -0.77 10.45 -23.99
N ARG A 152 -0.33 10.90 -25.17
CA ARG A 152 -1.19 11.63 -26.12
C ARG A 152 -2.03 10.71 -27.03
N ASN A 153 -1.51 9.55 -27.40
CA ASN A 153 -2.17 8.62 -28.33
C ASN A 153 -2.63 7.35 -27.60
N VAL A 154 -3.95 7.15 -27.49
CA VAL A 154 -4.56 5.97 -26.85
C VAL A 154 -4.94 4.90 -27.87
N ARG A 155 -4.83 3.62 -27.48
CA ARG A 155 -5.27 2.50 -28.34
C ARG A 155 -6.78 2.36 -28.26
N LYS A 156 -7.42 1.98 -29.36
CA LYS A 156 -8.85 1.64 -29.38
C LYS A 156 -9.05 0.18 -28.93
N PRO A 157 -10.12 -0.11 -28.15
CA PRO A 157 -10.45 -1.47 -27.76
C PRO A 157 -10.86 -2.31 -28.97
N LYS A 158 -10.53 -3.59 -28.94
CA LYS A 158 -10.91 -4.55 -30.00
C LYS A 158 -12.22 -5.28 -29.70
N ALA A 159 -12.52 -5.48 -28.43
CA ALA A 159 -13.71 -6.16 -27.92
C ALA A 159 -13.90 -5.79 -26.44
N THR A 160 -14.96 -6.28 -25.81
CA THR A 160 -15.23 -6.11 -24.37
C THR A 160 -15.67 -7.43 -23.74
N LEU A 161 -15.38 -7.58 -22.44
CA LEU A 161 -15.92 -8.65 -21.60
C LEU A 161 -16.82 -8.05 -20.52
N PRO A 162 -18.13 -8.35 -20.50
CA PRO A 162 -19.06 -7.73 -19.57
C PRO A 162 -19.08 -8.40 -18.19
N ILE A 163 -18.94 -7.59 -17.15
CA ILE A 163 -19.40 -7.90 -15.80
C ILE A 163 -20.83 -7.37 -15.68
N ARG A 164 -21.73 -8.21 -15.17
CA ARG A 164 -23.13 -7.84 -14.96
C ARG A 164 -23.58 -8.19 -13.54
N ASP A 165 -24.36 -7.30 -12.95
CA ASP A 165 -24.98 -7.44 -11.64
C ASP A 165 -24.01 -7.88 -10.52
N ALA A 166 -22.78 -7.34 -10.54
CA ALA A 166 -21.79 -7.71 -9.54
C ALA A 166 -22.17 -7.14 -8.16
N SER A 167 -22.42 -8.03 -7.21
CA SER A 167 -22.98 -7.71 -5.88
C SER A 167 -22.18 -8.31 -4.71
N ILE A 168 -20.99 -8.86 -4.97
CA ILE A 168 -20.13 -9.44 -3.93
C ILE A 168 -19.57 -8.34 -3.00
N HIS A 169 -19.55 -8.61 -1.69
CA HIS A 169 -19.07 -7.70 -0.64
C HIS A 169 -19.83 -6.36 -0.63
N ASN A 170 -19.18 -5.26 -0.99
CA ASN A 170 -19.76 -3.93 -1.00
C ASN A 170 -20.08 -3.41 -2.42
N LEU A 171 -20.00 -4.28 -3.43
CA LEU A 171 -20.43 -3.93 -4.78
C LEU A 171 -21.95 -3.79 -4.83
N LYS A 172 -22.43 -2.74 -5.50
CA LYS A 172 -23.85 -2.38 -5.55
C LYS A 172 -24.43 -2.66 -6.94
N HIS A 173 -24.64 -3.94 -7.27
CA HIS A 173 -25.20 -4.37 -8.55
C HIS A 173 -24.47 -3.73 -9.74
N VAL A 174 -23.14 -3.89 -9.75
CA VAL A 174 -22.26 -3.17 -10.68
C VAL A 174 -22.23 -3.85 -12.05
N ASP A 175 -22.60 -3.10 -13.09
CA ASP A 175 -22.39 -3.44 -14.49
C ASP A 175 -21.18 -2.68 -15.03
N VAL A 176 -20.22 -3.40 -15.62
CA VAL A 176 -19.06 -2.77 -16.27
C VAL A 176 -18.50 -3.64 -17.38
N ASP A 177 -18.09 -3.03 -18.48
CA ASP A 177 -17.42 -3.72 -19.59
C ASP A 177 -15.92 -3.54 -19.49
N ILE A 178 -15.17 -4.65 -19.48
CA ILE A 178 -13.71 -4.63 -19.49
C ILE A 178 -13.23 -4.64 -20.94
N PRO A 179 -12.60 -3.55 -21.44
CA PRO A 179 -12.13 -3.48 -22.82
C PRO A 179 -10.88 -4.34 -23.05
N LEU A 180 -10.88 -5.08 -24.15
CA LEU A 180 -9.79 -5.97 -24.55
C LEU A 180 -8.81 -5.28 -25.51
N GLY A 181 -7.53 -5.67 -25.38
CA GLY A 181 -6.44 -5.20 -26.23
C GLY A 181 -5.87 -3.83 -25.86
N ILE A 182 -6.25 -3.28 -24.71
CA ILE A 182 -5.77 -2.00 -24.20
C ILE A 182 -5.30 -2.12 -22.74
N LEU A 183 -4.58 -1.10 -22.26
CA LEU A 183 -4.22 -0.97 -20.86
C LEU A 183 -5.38 -0.31 -20.11
N THR A 184 -5.98 -1.02 -19.17
CA THR A 184 -7.09 -0.54 -18.34
C THR A 184 -6.63 -0.50 -16.89
N VAL A 185 -6.80 0.64 -16.22
CA VAL A 185 -6.48 0.81 -14.81
C VAL A 185 -7.79 0.89 -14.02
N VAL A 186 -7.94 0.04 -13.01
CA VAL A 186 -9.02 0.15 -12.03
C VAL A 186 -8.49 0.90 -10.81
N THR A 187 -9.05 2.08 -10.55
CA THR A 187 -8.61 2.99 -9.48
C THR A 187 -9.74 3.30 -8.50
N GLY A 188 -9.42 3.94 -7.38
CA GLY A 188 -10.34 4.28 -6.29
C GLY A 188 -9.70 4.13 -4.91
N VAL A 189 -10.32 4.73 -3.90
CA VAL A 189 -9.84 4.70 -2.50
C VAL A 189 -9.82 3.29 -1.90
N ALA A 190 -9.10 3.09 -0.79
CA ALA A 190 -9.13 1.82 -0.08
C ALA A 190 -10.57 1.42 0.32
N GLY A 191 -10.90 0.14 0.23
CA GLY A 191 -12.26 -0.35 0.51
C GLY A 191 -13.30 -0.07 -0.59
N SER A 192 -12.97 0.58 -1.71
CA SER A 192 -13.95 0.90 -2.76
C SER A 192 -14.47 -0.29 -3.58
N GLY A 193 -13.97 -1.51 -3.35
CA GLY A 193 -14.40 -2.72 -4.07
C GLY A 193 -13.58 -3.09 -5.31
N LYS A 194 -12.42 -2.46 -5.56
CA LYS A 194 -11.55 -2.76 -6.73
C LYS A 194 -11.15 -4.24 -6.83
N SER A 195 -10.63 -4.79 -5.72
CA SER A 195 -10.22 -6.19 -5.66
C SER A 195 -11.41 -7.13 -5.78
N SER A 196 -12.54 -6.80 -5.14
CA SER A 196 -13.78 -7.57 -5.27
C SER A 196 -14.23 -7.65 -6.73
N LEU A 197 -14.21 -6.52 -7.45
CA LEU A 197 -14.63 -6.44 -8.84
C LEU A 197 -13.70 -7.21 -9.79
N ILE A 198 -12.39 -7.04 -9.66
CA ILE A 198 -11.43 -7.65 -10.60
C ILE A 198 -11.02 -9.06 -10.22
N ARG A 199 -10.65 -9.29 -8.96
CA ARG A 199 -10.18 -10.61 -8.50
C ARG A 199 -11.33 -11.56 -8.22
N ASP A 200 -12.35 -11.10 -7.50
CA ASP A 200 -13.41 -12.00 -7.03
C ASP A 200 -14.57 -12.19 -8.00
N VAL A 201 -14.80 -11.22 -8.89
CA VAL A 201 -15.83 -11.31 -9.93
C VAL A 201 -15.21 -11.61 -11.29
N PHE A 202 -14.45 -10.67 -11.87
CA PHE A 202 -13.96 -10.81 -13.25
C PHE A 202 -13.05 -12.03 -13.46
N ALA A 203 -12.02 -12.19 -12.63
CA ALA A 203 -11.05 -13.28 -12.79
C ALA A 203 -11.69 -14.66 -12.58
N LYS A 204 -12.70 -14.78 -11.71
CA LYS A 204 -13.46 -16.03 -11.54
C LYS A 204 -14.41 -16.30 -12.70
N GLN A 205 -15.09 -15.26 -13.20
CA GLN A 205 -16.01 -15.37 -14.33
C GLN A 205 -15.31 -15.76 -15.64
N TYR A 206 -14.06 -15.31 -15.84
CA TYR A 206 -13.27 -15.54 -17.06
C TYR A 206 -11.99 -16.33 -16.79
N ALA A 207 -12.03 -17.30 -15.87
CA ALA A 207 -10.85 -18.03 -15.39
C ALA A 207 -9.97 -18.61 -16.51
N ASP A 208 -10.57 -19.14 -17.57
CA ASP A 208 -9.84 -19.73 -18.72
C ASP A 208 -9.14 -18.68 -19.60
N GLN A 209 -9.44 -17.40 -19.45
CA GLN A 209 -8.89 -16.30 -20.24
C GLN A 209 -7.99 -15.37 -19.41
N VAL A 210 -7.88 -15.61 -18.09
CA VAL A 210 -7.20 -14.70 -17.15
C VAL A 210 -6.03 -15.42 -16.48
N VAL A 211 -4.85 -14.84 -16.64
CA VAL A 211 -3.70 -15.17 -15.80
C VAL A 211 -3.63 -14.12 -14.68
N LEU A 212 -3.92 -14.54 -13.45
CA LEU A 212 -3.83 -13.66 -12.28
C LEU A 212 -2.40 -13.69 -11.73
N ILE A 213 -1.73 -12.54 -11.74
CA ILE A 213 -0.43 -12.32 -11.10
C ILE A 213 -0.67 -11.47 -9.85
N ASP A 214 -0.43 -12.04 -8.66
CA ASP A 214 -0.62 -11.38 -7.37
C ASP A 214 0.64 -11.46 -6.49
N GLN A 215 0.52 -11.00 -5.23
CA GLN A 215 1.63 -11.00 -4.26
C GLN A 215 1.75 -12.31 -3.48
N SER A 216 1.06 -13.38 -3.89
CA SER A 216 1.23 -14.68 -3.25
C SER A 216 2.68 -15.17 -3.40
N ALA A 217 3.14 -15.93 -2.41
CA ALA A 217 4.48 -16.49 -2.45
C ALA A 217 4.66 -17.30 -3.74
N ILE A 218 5.77 -17.07 -4.43
CA ILE A 218 6.10 -17.67 -5.73
C ILE A 218 6.07 -19.21 -5.68
N THR A 219 6.14 -19.83 -4.49
CA THR A 219 6.08 -21.28 -4.32
C THR A 219 5.64 -21.72 -2.92
N ALA A 220 4.94 -22.86 -2.86
CA ALA A 220 4.37 -23.46 -1.64
C ALA A 220 5.36 -24.31 -0.81
N THR A 221 6.63 -24.47 -1.23
CA THR A 221 7.62 -25.31 -0.52
C THR A 221 8.97 -24.59 -0.39
N GLY A 222 9.71 -24.87 0.70
CA GLY A 222 11.00 -24.21 0.99
C GLY A 222 12.19 -24.58 0.10
N ARG A 223 12.01 -25.38 -0.96
CA ARG A 223 13.09 -25.79 -1.91
C ARG A 223 13.08 -25.03 -3.22
N SER A 224 12.10 -24.18 -3.42
CA SER A 224 11.91 -23.49 -4.68
C SER A 224 12.85 -22.28 -4.78
N THR A 225 13.50 -22.17 -5.93
CA THR A 225 14.40 -21.08 -6.29
C THR A 225 13.85 -20.32 -7.51
N VAL A 226 14.40 -19.14 -7.79
CA VAL A 226 14.09 -18.37 -9.00
C VAL A 226 14.27 -19.22 -10.26
N CYS A 227 15.34 -20.03 -10.33
CA CYS A 227 15.61 -20.90 -11.47
C CYS A 227 14.55 -21.98 -11.66
N THR A 228 14.05 -22.58 -10.58
CA THR A 228 12.99 -23.60 -10.67
C THR A 228 11.64 -22.99 -11.02
N PHE A 229 11.34 -21.78 -10.54
CA PHE A 229 10.10 -21.10 -10.86
C PHE A 229 10.04 -20.67 -12.33
N LEU A 230 11.17 -20.18 -12.87
CA LEU A 230 11.28 -19.79 -14.28
C LEU A 230 11.45 -20.97 -15.24
N GLY A 231 11.49 -22.21 -14.75
CA GLY A 231 11.71 -23.42 -15.57
C GLY A 231 13.13 -23.55 -16.13
N PHE A 232 14.08 -22.71 -15.71
CA PHE A 232 15.44 -22.73 -16.25
C PHE A 232 16.17 -24.03 -15.95
N PHE A 233 15.85 -24.68 -14.83
CA PHE A 233 16.48 -25.94 -14.47
C PHE A 233 16.11 -27.08 -15.42
N ASP A 234 14.93 -27.05 -16.02
CA ASP A 234 14.51 -28.06 -17.01
C ASP A 234 15.26 -27.89 -18.33
N GLU A 235 15.56 -26.65 -18.73
CA GLU A 235 16.39 -26.37 -19.89
C GLU A 235 17.87 -26.71 -19.64
N ILE A 236 18.41 -26.37 -18.45
CA ILE A 236 19.79 -26.70 -18.08
C ILE A 236 19.99 -28.22 -18.04
N ARG A 237 19.02 -28.98 -17.48
CA ARG A 237 19.05 -30.46 -17.44
C ARG A 237 19.00 -31.14 -18.81
N LYS A 238 18.58 -30.45 -19.88
CA LYS A 238 18.62 -31.04 -21.24
C LYS A 238 20.01 -31.00 -21.86
N VAL A 239 20.91 -30.17 -21.32
CA VAL A 239 22.26 -29.93 -21.86
C VAL A 239 23.33 -30.78 -21.14
N PHE A 240 23.04 -31.25 -19.94
CA PHE A 240 23.90 -32.12 -19.12
C PHE A 240 23.24 -33.49 -18.92
#